data_AF-A0A3M1EF11-F1
#
_entry.id   AF-A0A3M1EF11-F1
#
_cell.length_a   1.000
_cell.length_b   1.000
_cell.length_c   1.000
_cell.angle_alpha   90.00
_cell.angle_beta   90.00
_cell.angle_gamma   90.00
#
_symmetry.space_group_name_H-M   'P 1'
#
loop_
_entity.id
_entity.type
_entity.pdbx_description
1 polymer ?
#
loop_
_entity_poly.entity_id
_entity_poly.type
_entity_poly.pdbx_seq_one_letter_code
_entity_poly.pdbx_strand_id
1 'polypeptide(L)' 'RLNPALIAAQGSAVSGAVYTFTDTPGRGTFYYQLEDVDYSGASTRHGPVHVTVGPVLRRPLHRPAPPPPRF' A
#
# COMPACT_ATOMS: atom_id res chain seq x y z
N ARG A 1 -4.01 2.24 -15.02
CA ARG A 1 -2.61 2.60 -14.72
C ARG A 1 -2.64 3.68 -13.66
N LEU A 2 -1.95 3.50 -12.53
CA LEU A 2 -2.08 4.37 -11.34
C LEU A 2 -1.30 5.69 -11.49
N ASN A 3 -0.15 5.62 -12.13
CA ASN A 3 0.77 6.70 -12.39
C ASN A 3 0.64 7.14 -13.88
N PRO A 4 0.47 8.44 -14.17
CA PRO A 4 0.23 8.94 -15.53
C PRO A 4 1.50 8.92 -16.40
N ALA A 5 2.68 8.90 -15.78
CA ALA A 5 3.97 8.86 -16.45
C ALA A 5 4.92 7.87 -15.75
N LEU A 6 5.98 7.46 -16.45
CA LEU A 6 7.06 6.66 -15.88
C LEU A 6 7.88 7.51 -14.90
N ILE A 7 8.30 6.88 -13.81
CA ILE A 7 9.24 7.47 -12.85
C ILE A 7 10.64 7.17 -13.40
N ALA A 8 11.46 8.20 -13.59
CA ALA A 8 12.82 8.03 -14.10
C ALA A 8 13.66 7.19 -13.14
N ALA A 9 14.51 6.32 -13.69
CA ALA A 9 15.42 5.52 -12.88
C ALA A 9 16.42 6.42 -12.15
N GLN A 10 16.54 6.24 -10.83
CA GLN A 10 17.41 7.05 -9.96
C GLN A 10 18.73 6.35 -9.58
N GLY A 11 18.86 5.06 -9.92
CA GLY A 11 20.01 4.22 -9.58
C GLY A 11 20.90 3.89 -10.79
N SER A 12 21.88 3.02 -10.56
CA SER A 12 22.70 2.42 -11.63
C SER A 12 22.45 0.93 -11.74
N ALA A 13 22.99 0.31 -12.79
CA ALA A 13 22.94 -1.14 -12.99
C ALA A 13 23.51 -1.95 -11.80
N VAL A 14 24.39 -1.36 -10.99
CA VAL A 14 25.07 -2.04 -9.88
C VAL A 14 24.58 -1.62 -8.49
N SER A 15 23.84 -0.52 -8.36
CA SER A 15 23.49 0.06 -7.06
C SER A 15 22.00 0.05 -6.72
N GLY A 16 21.12 -0.30 -7.67
CA GLY A 16 19.68 -0.27 -7.47
C GLY A 16 19.16 1.12 -7.03
N ALA A 17 17.87 1.19 -6.72
CA ALA A 17 17.22 2.36 -6.13
C ALA A 17 15.95 1.96 -5.37
N VAL A 18 15.50 2.80 -4.44
CA VAL A 18 14.25 2.64 -3.70
C VAL A 18 13.26 3.68 -4.17
N TYR A 19 12.04 3.25 -4.46
CA TYR A 19 10.95 4.10 -4.90
C TYR A 19 9.79 4.03 -3.91
N THR A 20 9.05 5.13 -3.78
CA THR A 20 7.86 5.18 -2.93
C THR A 20 6.73 5.84 -3.72
N PHE A 21 5.56 5.22 -3.67
CA PHE A 21 4.34 5.75 -4.27
C PHE A 21 3.23 5.70 -3.21
N THR A 22 2.59 6.84 -2.97
CA THR A 22 1.47 6.94 -2.03
C THR A 22 0.16 6.88 -2.79
N ASP A 23 -0.63 5.84 -2.54
CA ASP A 23 -2.01 5.73 -3.02
C ASP A 23 -3.01 5.96 -1.87
N THR A 24 -4.20 6.47 -2.19
CA THR A 24 -5.30 6.66 -1.23
C THR A 24 -6.57 6.03 -1.79
N PRO A 25 -6.63 4.70 -1.89
CA PRO A 25 -7.79 4.02 -2.41
C PRO A 25 -8.95 4.10 -1.39
N GLY A 26 -10.17 3.85 -1.87
CA GLY A 26 -11.35 3.71 -1.02
C GLY A 26 -11.33 2.42 -0.19
N ARG A 27 -12.52 1.94 0.18
CA ARG A 27 -12.68 0.63 0.84
C ARG A 27 -12.63 -0.49 -0.18
N GLY A 28 -12.00 -1.59 0.17
CA GLY A 28 -11.93 -2.78 -0.68
C GLY A 28 -10.56 -3.46 -0.67
N THR A 29 -10.39 -4.44 -1.54
CA THR A 29 -9.12 -5.12 -1.79
C THR A 29 -8.52 -4.57 -3.07
N PHE A 30 -7.29 -4.06 -2.97
CA PHE A 30 -6.55 -3.46 -4.07
C PHE A 30 -5.31 -4.29 -4.36
N TYR A 31 -4.99 -4.41 -5.64
CA TYR A 31 -3.83 -5.17 -6.13
C TYR A 31 -2.87 -4.22 -6.81
N TYR A 32 -1.61 -4.26 -6.40
CA TYR A 32 -0.55 -3.43 -6.93
C TYR A 32 0.54 -4.30 -7.52
N GLN A 33 1.11 -3.81 -8.61
CA GLN A 33 2.21 -4.45 -9.32
C GLN A 33 3.17 -3.35 -9.76
N LEU A 34 4.46 -3.69 -9.78
CA LEU A 34 5.49 -2.83 -10.34
C LEU A 34 5.66 -3.18 -11.82
N GLU A 35 5.70 -2.19 -12.68
CA GLU A 35 6.05 -2.35 -14.08
C GLU A 35 7.34 -1.58 -14.34
N ASP A 36 8.39 -2.27 -14.78
CA ASP A 36 9.60 -1.64 -15.29
C ASP A 36 9.60 -1.70 -16.83
N VAL A 37 10.06 -0.62 -17.45
CA VAL A 37 10.12 -0.46 -18.90
C VAL A 37 11.55 -0.06 -19.26
N ASP A 38 12.17 -0.83 -20.15
CA ASP A 38 13.54 -0.58 -20.59
C ASP A 38 13.65 0.47 -21.72
N TYR A 39 14.88 0.75 -22.16
CA TYR A 39 15.13 1.71 -23.24
C TYR A 39 14.58 1.30 -24.61
N SER A 40 14.27 0.02 -24.81
CA SER A 40 13.63 -0.51 -26.02
C SER A 40 12.10 -0.48 -25.93
N GLY A 41 11.55 -0.15 -24.76
CA GLY A 41 10.12 -0.19 -24.47
C GLY A 41 9.62 -1.56 -24.01
N ALA A 42 10.51 -2.53 -23.76
CA ALA A 42 10.11 -3.83 -23.24
C ALA A 42 9.66 -3.68 -21.78
N SER A 43 8.53 -4.31 -21.44
CA SER A 43 7.88 -4.22 -20.12
C SER A 43 8.00 -5.52 -19.35
N THR A 44 8.46 -5.43 -18.10
CA THR A 44 8.45 -6.53 -17.13
C THR A 44 7.57 -6.14 -15.94
N ARG A 45 6.78 -7.08 -15.42
CA ARG A 45 5.83 -6.84 -14.32
C ARG A 45 6.12 -7.74 -13.13
N HIS A 46 6.11 -7.13 -11.95
CA HIS A 46 6.37 -7.78 -10.66
C HIS A 46 5.17 -7.62 -9.72
N GLY A 47 4.84 -8.68 -8.98
CA GLY A 47 3.67 -8.73 -8.09
C GLY A 47 2.63 -9.76 -8.55
N PRO A 48 1.33 -9.61 -8.20
CA PRO A 48 0.75 -8.51 -7.44
C PRO A 48 0.93 -8.67 -5.91
N VAL A 49 1.05 -7.54 -5.23
CA VAL A 49 0.81 -7.43 -3.78
C VAL A 49 -0.60 -6.90 -3.56
N HIS A 50 -1.26 -7.28 -2.48
CA HIS A 50 -2.61 -6.81 -2.18
C HIS A 50 -2.71 -6.17 -0.81
N VAL A 51 -3.64 -5.21 -0.68
CA VAL A 51 -4.02 -4.58 0.58
C VAL A 51 -5.53 -4.58 0.70
N THR A 52 -6.03 -4.84 1.90
CA THR A 52 -7.47 -4.74 2.21
C THR A 52 -7.70 -3.53 3.11
N VAL A 53 -8.39 -2.53 2.59
CA VAL A 53 -8.77 -1.33 3.34
C VAL A 53 -10.15 -1.54 3.94
N GLY A 54 -10.15 -1.93 5.20
CA GLY A 54 -11.36 -2.15 6.00
C GLY A 54 -11.86 -0.89 6.71
N PRO A 55 -12.98 -0.99 7.43
CA PRO A 55 -13.40 0.06 8.36
C PRO A 55 -12.33 0.33 9.42
N VAL A 56 -12.17 1.60 9.77
CA VAL A 56 -11.50 1.96 11.02
C VAL A 56 -12.33 1.35 12.15
N LEU A 57 -11.83 0.29 12.77
CA LEU A 57 -12.39 -0.23 14.03
C LEU A 57 -12.12 0.83 15.09
N ARG A 58 -13.08 1.72 15.33
CA ARG A 58 -13.04 2.60 16.49
C ARG A 58 -13.22 1.72 17.71
N ARG A 59 -12.19 1.61 18.56
CA ARG A 59 -12.34 1.00 19.89
C ARG A 59 -13.55 1.66 20.57
N PRO A 60 -14.49 0.89 21.14
CA PRO A 60 -15.58 1.49 21.90
C PRO A 60 -15.01 2.31 23.05
N LEU A 61 -15.38 3.59 23.13
CA LEU A 61 -15.03 4.50 24.23
C LEU A 61 -15.67 4.06 25.56
N HIS A 62 -16.63 3.14 25.51
CA HIS A 62 -17.30 2.61 26.67
C HIS A 62 -16.59 1.36 27.18
N ARG A 63 -15.70 1.55 28.15
CA ARG A 63 -15.27 0.49 29.06
C ARG A 63 -16.31 0.43 30.19
N PRO A 64 -17.13 -0.64 30.32
CA PRO A 64 -18.01 -0.77 31.48
C PRO A 64 -17.16 -0.77 32.76
N ALA A 65 -17.59 0.01 33.76
CA ALA A 65 -16.96 0.00 35.07
C ALA A 65 -17.16 -1.39 35.71
N PRO A 66 -16.18 -1.90 36.48
CA PRO A 66 -16.39 -3.11 37.26
C PRO A 66 -17.57 -2.92 38.21
N PRO A 67 -18.40 -3.95 38.45
CA PRO A 67 -19.50 -3.86 39.40
C PRO A 67 -18.98 -3.47 40.79
N PRO A 68 -19.73 -2.67 41.56
CA PRO A 68 -19.34 -2.34 42.93
C PRO A 68 -19.24 -3.62 43.78
N PRO A 69 -18.31 -3.69 44.75
CA PRO A 69 -18.23 -4.80 45.68
C PRO A 69 -19.54 -4.94 46.46
N ARG A 70 -20.02 -6.18 46.63
CA ARG A 70 -21.16 -6.47 47.52
C ARG A 70 -20.67 -6.40 48.96
N PHE A 71 -21.31 -5.58 49.78
CA PHE A 71 -21.19 -5.58 51.24
C PHE A 71 -22.39 -6.29 51.86
#